data_AF-F0NHI6-F1
#
_entry.id   AF-F0NHI6-F1
#
_cell.length_a   1.000
_cell.length_b   1.000
_cell.length_c   1.000
_cell.angle_alpha   90.00
_cell.angle_beta   90.00
_cell.angle_gamma   90.00
#
_symmetry.space_group_name_H-M   'P 1'
#
loop_
_entity.id
_entity.type
_entity.pdbx_description
1 polymer ?
#
loop_
_entity_poly.entity_id
_entity_poly.type
_entity_poly.pdbx_seq_one_letter_code
_entity_poly.pdbx_strand_id
1 'polypeptide(L)' 'MLKHGKYVYVDLNNGKYIKVRILKSRDDNSAEKYILTNYVNKNKPKNGMIIKMDNLPIEVKDKITRFFL' A
#
# COMPACT_ATOMS: atom_id res chain seq x y z
N MET A 1 -10.56 4.26 12.66
CA MET A 1 -9.11 4.54 12.72
C MET A 1 -8.33 3.32 12.24
N LEU A 2 -7.46 3.45 11.23
CA LEU A 2 -6.51 2.39 10.89
C LEU A 2 -5.65 2.14 12.13
N LYS A 3 -5.68 0.93 12.70
CA LYS A 3 -4.98 0.57 13.95
C LYS A 3 -3.55 1.16 13.95
N HIS A 4 -3.35 2.28 14.65
CA HIS A 4 -2.07 2.94 14.90
C HIS A 4 -1.10 3.01 13.71
N GLY A 5 -1.54 3.39 12.51
CA GLY A 5 -0.64 3.53 11.34
C GLY A 5 -0.02 2.20 10.84
N LYS A 6 -0.60 1.06 11.21
CA LYS A 6 -0.20 -0.27 10.69
C LYS A 6 -0.75 -0.55 9.29
N TYR A 7 -1.63 0.29 8.78
CA TYR A 7 -2.21 0.14 7.45
C TYR A 7 -2.19 1.48 6.74
N VAL A 8 -1.90 1.41 5.45
CA VAL A 8 -1.92 2.53 4.51
C VAL A 8 -2.67 2.07 3.26
N TYR A 9 -2.98 3.02 2.39
CA TYR A 9 -3.50 2.75 1.08
C TYR A 9 -2.48 3.14 0.02
N VAL A 10 -2.32 2.32 -1.01
CA VAL A 10 -1.50 2.66 -2.17
C VAL A 10 -2.42 3.05 -3.31
N ASP A 11 -2.17 4.23 -3.89
CA ASP A 11 -2.87 4.68 -5.10
C ASP A 11 -2.36 3.90 -6.31
N LEU A 12 -3.26 3.21 -7.01
CA LEU A 12 -2.93 2.44 -8.22
C LEU A 12 -2.91 3.30 -9.49
N ASN A 13 -3.16 4.61 -9.40
CA ASN A 13 -3.27 5.56 -10.52
C ASN A 13 -4.37 5.21 -11.56
N ASN A 14 -5.27 4.27 -11.22
CA ASN A 14 -6.42 3.88 -12.05
C ASN A 14 -7.75 4.12 -11.32
N GLY A 15 -7.75 5.00 -10.33
CA GLY A 15 -8.90 5.29 -9.45
C GLY A 15 -9.14 4.26 -8.34
N LYS A 16 -8.35 3.19 -8.27
CA LYS A 16 -8.42 2.19 -7.19
C LYS A 16 -7.28 2.36 -6.19
N TYR A 17 -7.53 1.87 -4.98
CA TYR A 17 -6.61 1.96 -3.85
C TYR A 17 -6.47 0.60 -3.17
N ILE A 18 -5.25 0.09 -3.02
CA ILE A 18 -5.04 -1.17 -2.29
C ILE A 18 -4.72 -0.88 -0.84
N LYS A 19 -5.27 -1.67 0.09
CA LYS A 19 -4.87 -1.59 1.48
C LYS A 19 -3.60 -2.40 1.68
N VAL A 20 -2.59 -1.79 2.26
CA VAL A 20 -1.29 -2.41 2.54
C VAL A 20 -1.04 -2.34 4.03
N ARG A 21 -0.54 -3.43 4.61
CA ARG A 21 -0.09 -3.47 6.00
C ARG A 21 1.38 -3.09 6.07
N ILE A 22 1.71 -2.20 6.99
CA ILE A 22 3.06 -1.74 7.27
C ILE A 22 3.58 -2.41 8.55
N LEU A 23 4.72 -3.08 8.42
CA LEU A 23 5.46 -3.65 9.55
C LEU A 23 6.42 -2.61 10.12
N LYS A 24 6.08 -2.03 11.28
CA LYS A 24 6.90 -0.98 11.91
C LYS A 24 8.27 -1.44 12.42
N SER A 25 8.48 -2.75 12.57
CA SER A 25 9.74 -3.33 13.01
C SER A 25 10.75 -3.54 11.88
N ARG A 26 10.37 -3.22 10.63
CA ARG A 26 11.22 -3.36 9.44
C ARG A 26 11.76 -2.01 9.02
N ASP A 27 12.92 -2.04 8.37
CA ASP A 27 13.54 -0.86 7.81
C ASP A 27 12.63 -0.16 6.79
N ASP A 28 12.70 1.17 6.76
CA ASP A 28 11.84 2.00 5.92
C ASP A 28 12.04 1.77 4.42
N ASN A 29 13.24 1.36 4.01
CA ASN A 29 13.61 1.07 2.62
C ASN A 29 13.40 -0.40 2.24
N SER A 30 13.09 -1.28 3.20
CA SER A 30 12.90 -2.70 2.93
C SER A 30 11.53 -2.98 2.31
N ALA A 31 11.50 -3.70 1.19
CA ALA A 31 10.26 -4.21 0.59
C ALA A 31 9.44 -5.09 1.55
N GLU A 32 10.09 -5.80 2.48
CA GLU A 32 9.42 -6.65 3.48
C GLU A 32 8.56 -5.87 4.48
N LYS A 33 8.76 -4.55 4.57
CA LYS A 33 7.91 -3.67 5.38
C LYS A 33 6.47 -3.67 4.89
N TYR A 34 6.24 -3.93 3.60
CA TYR A 34 4.95 -3.82 2.94
C TYR A 34 4.33 -5.19 2.70
N ILE A 35 3.23 -5.47 3.40
CA ILE A 35 2.42 -6.66 3.15
C ILE A 35 1.18 -6.26 2.37
N LEU A 36 1.11 -6.71 1.12
CA LEU A 36 -0.07 -6.52 0.28
C LEU A 36 -1.25 -7.30 0.86
N THR A 37 -2.42 -6.67 0.89
CA THR A 37 -3.66 -7.35 1.24
C THR A 37 -4.53 -7.49 0.00
N ASN A 38 -5.47 -8.43 0.01
CA ASN A 38 -6.41 -8.63 -1.10
C ASN A 38 -7.55 -7.58 -1.10
N TYR A 39 -7.46 -6.54 -0.27
CA TYR A 39 -8.50 -5.52 -0.15
C TYR A 39 -8.19 -4.35 -1.08
N VAL A 40 -8.95 -4.28 -2.18
CA VAL A 40 -8.92 -3.17 -3.14
C VAL A 40 -10.18 -2.32 -2.96
N ASN A 41 -9.99 -1.02 -2.83
CA ASN A 41 -11.05 -0.05 -2.66
C ASN A 41 -11.20 0.77 -3.95
N LYS A 42 -12.43 0.92 -4.43
CA LYS A 42 -12.73 1.72 -5.64
C LYS A 42 -12.79 3.23 -5.36
N ASN A 43 -12.89 3.59 -4.08
CA ASN A 43 -13.01 4.97 -3.64
C ASN A 43 -11.75 5.41 -2.88
N LYS A 44 -11.39 6.67 -3.03
CA LYS A 44 -10.31 7.28 -2.24
C LYS A 44 -10.63 7.17 -0.74
N PRO A 45 -9.73 6.58 0.07
CA PRO A 45 -9.92 6.50 1.52
C PRO A 45 -10.03 7.90 2.14
N LYS A 46 -11.11 8.16 2.90
CA LYS A 46 -11.31 9.47 3.54
C LYS A 46 -10.33 9.77 4.68
N ASN A 47 -10.04 8.77 5.52
CA ASN A 47 -9.26 8.94 6.76
C ASN A 47 -8.01 8.03 6.80
N GLY A 48 -7.49 7.65 5.64
CA GLY A 48 -6.33 6.76 5.51
C GLY A 48 -5.14 7.47 4.88
N MET A 49 -3.92 7.14 5.35
CA MET A 49 -2.70 7.59 4.69
C MET A 49 -2.62 6.94 3.31
N ILE A 50 -2.39 7.76 2.29
CA ILE A 50 -2.25 7.32 0.90
C ILE A 50 -0.79 7.49 0.49
N ILE A 51 -0.21 6.44 -0.07
CA ILE A 51 1.14 6.41 -0.64
C ILE A 51 1.00 6.26 -2.15
N LYS A 52 1.74 7.06 -2.92
CA LYS A 52 1.83 6.89 -4.38
C LYS A 52 2.73 5.71 -4.71
N MET A 53 2.45 4.98 -5.79
CA MET A 53 3.31 3.89 -6.24
C MET A 53 4.79 4.29 -6.34
N ASP A 54 5.08 5.50 -6.83
CA ASP A 54 6.45 5.99 -7.05
C ASP A 54 7.30 5.99 -5.78
N ASN A 55 6.66 6.14 -4.61
CA ASN A 55 7.32 6.17 -3.31
C ASN A 55 7.54 4.77 -2.70
N LEU A 56 7.18 3.70 -3.41
CA LEU A 56 7.37 2.33 -2.96
C LEU A 56 8.66 1.73 -3.55
N PRO A 57 9.30 0.79 -2.80
CA PRO A 57 10.37 -0.04 -3.34
C PRO A 57 9.94 -0.76 -4.62
N ILE A 58 10.90 -1.00 -5.52
CA ILE A 58 10.64 -1.59 -6.84
C ILE A 58 9.98 -2.96 -6.73
N GLU A 59 10.39 -3.79 -5.77
CA GLU A 59 9.84 -5.13 -5.57
C GLU A 59 8.37 -5.10 -5.13
N VAL A 60 7.96 -4.05 -4.42
CA VAL A 60 6.55 -3.86 -4.01
C VAL A 60 5.73 -3.39 -5.21
N LYS A 61 6.27 -2.46 -6.01
CA LYS A 61 5.62 -2.02 -7.26
C LYS A 61 5.37 -3.18 -8.20
N ASP A 62 6.39 -4.01 -8.46
CA ASP A 62 6.29 -5.16 -9.35
C ASP A 62 5.23 -6.16 -8.89
N LYS A 63 5.16 -6.43 -7.58
CA LYS A 63 4.10 -7.28 -7.00
C LYS A 63 2.72 -6.66 -7.23
N ILE A 64 2.55 -5.36 -6.98
CA ILE A 64 1.26 -4.69 -7.17
C ILE A 64 0.82 -4.78 -8.63
N THR A 65 1.72 -4.45 -9.56
CA THR A 65 1.44 -4.52 -11.00
C THR A 65 1.04 -5.92 -11.41
N ARG A 66 1.75 -6.97 -10.95
CA ARG A 66 1.45 -8.35 -11.33
C ARG A 66 0.10 -8.87 -10.82
N PHE A 67 -0.37 -8.40 -9.66
CA PHE A 67 -1.56 -8.95 -9.00
C PHE A 67 -2.82 -8.09 -9.14
N PHE A 68 -2.68 -6.78 -9.42
CA PHE A 68 -3.79 -5.83 -9.34
C PHE A 68 -3.95 -4.92 -10.55
N LEU A 69 -2.99 -4.90 -11.48
CA LEU A 69 -3.05 -4.18 -12.76
C LEU A 69 -3.03 -5.18 -13.92
#